data_AF-A0A2A5J8M1-F1
#
_entry.id   AF-A0A2A5J8M1-F1
#
_cell.length_a   1.000
_cell.length_b   1.000
_cell.length_c   1.000
_cell.angle_alpha   90.00
_cell.angle_beta   90.00
_cell.angle_gamma   90.00
#
_symmetry.space_group_name_H-M   'P 1'
#
loop_
_entity.id
_entity.type
_entity.pdbx_description
1 polymer ?
#
loop_
_entity_poly.entity_id
_entity_poly.type
_entity_poly.pdbx_seq_one_letter_code
_entity_poly.pdbx_strand_id
1 'polypeptide(L)'
;MALTPVVLKCGDSPVPLPLGELTSFTVPELPEKQDFDEALSQLQVVTEPRLIVVGNDGAFAAALTRLMRLERLNVELAYVTENRSDATDAYKLATGARAARTALKGTVHTVPLIRDDAGIALVGAATVTGPADAAELIGEAYVDDNKLFSGTVPGIRIVPSPKLPGIKASVDRKSRWSGRRWLEGRAIQLGSPAARLVRDGVANPRDLKRSTFYRHDKTWLLVR
;
A
#
# COMPACT_ATOMS: atom_id res chain seq x y z
N MET A 1 11.84 8.21 27.01
CA MET A 1 11.01 6.99 27.15
C MET A 1 11.41 6.08 26.00
N ALA A 2 11.69 4.79 26.24
CA ALA A 2 12.29 3.94 25.21
C ALA A 2 11.24 3.47 24.19
N LEU A 3 11.37 3.91 22.94
CA LEU A 3 10.66 3.35 21.80
C LEU A 3 10.86 1.83 21.82
N THR A 4 9.77 1.05 21.86
CA THR A 4 9.84 -0.41 21.78
C THR A 4 9.25 -0.85 20.44
N PRO A 5 10.07 -0.91 19.38
CA PRO A 5 9.61 -1.36 18.08
C PRO A 5 9.32 -2.86 18.10
N VAL A 6 8.21 -3.26 17.48
CA VAL A 6 7.88 -4.66 17.19
C VAL A 6 8.18 -4.93 15.73
N VAL A 7 8.91 -6.00 15.44
CA VAL A 7 9.23 -6.41 14.07
C VAL A 7 8.26 -7.51 13.63
N LEU A 8 7.63 -7.32 12.46
CA LEU A 8 6.86 -8.33 11.77
C LEU A 8 7.63 -8.78 10.53
N LYS A 9 8.23 -9.96 10.60
CA LYS A 9 8.97 -10.59 9.48
C LYS A 9 7.99 -11.41 8.64
N CYS A 10 7.76 -10.99 7.41
CA CYS A 10 6.78 -11.62 6.51
C CYS A 10 7.50 -12.54 5.51
N GLY A 11 7.13 -13.82 5.53
CA GLY A 11 7.73 -14.86 4.69
C GLY A 11 9.23 -15.01 4.91
N ASP A 12 9.95 -15.26 3.82
CA ASP A 12 11.40 -15.47 3.83
C ASP A 12 12.21 -14.18 3.68
N SER A 13 11.58 -13.02 3.85
CA SER A 13 12.23 -11.72 3.73
C SER A 13 13.44 -11.63 4.67
N PRO A 14 14.63 -11.27 4.17
CA PRO A 14 15.83 -11.21 5.00
C PRO A 14 15.70 -10.06 6.00
N VAL A 15 15.93 -10.35 7.28
CA VAL A 15 15.95 -9.34 8.34
C VAL A 15 17.32 -8.66 8.35
N PRO A 16 17.40 -7.34 8.07
CA PRO A 16 18.69 -6.66 8.08
C PRO A 16 19.29 -6.63 9.49
N LEU A 17 20.63 -6.69 9.59
CA LEU A 17 21.37 -6.70 10.87
C LEU A 17 20.89 -5.68 11.91
N PRO A 18 20.57 -4.41 11.57
CA PRO A 18 20.08 -3.45 12.57
C PRO A 18 18.82 -3.89 13.33
N LEU A 19 18.03 -4.81 12.78
CA LEU A 19 16.81 -5.34 13.42
C LEU A 19 17.02 -6.68 14.13
N GLY A 20 18.22 -7.28 14.04
CA GLY A 20 18.47 -8.67 14.45
C GLY A 20 18.30 -8.96 15.94
N GLU A 21 18.38 -7.95 16.80
CA GLU A 21 18.25 -8.07 18.26
C GLU A 21 16.84 -7.73 18.77
N LEU A 22 15.92 -7.33 17.89
CA LEU A 22 14.58 -6.91 18.27
C LEU A 22 13.64 -8.11 18.36
N THR A 23 12.60 -7.97 19.20
CA THR A 23 11.49 -8.92 19.20
C THR A 23 10.83 -8.95 17.83
N SER A 24 10.87 -10.14 17.20
CA SER A 24 10.34 -10.35 15.86
C SER A 24 9.31 -11.48 15.84
N PHE A 25 8.19 -11.23 15.18
CA PHE A 25 7.18 -12.24 14.86
C PHE A 25 7.33 -12.65 13.40
N THR A 26 7.50 -13.95 13.16
CA THR A 26 7.53 -14.49 11.80
C THR A 26 6.11 -14.88 11.40
N VAL A 27 5.66 -14.35 10.28
CA VAL A 27 4.31 -14.56 9.73
C VAL A 27 4.40 -14.94 8.25
N PRO A 28 3.31 -15.43 7.63
CA PRO A 28 3.29 -15.67 6.19
C PRO A 28 3.69 -14.44 5.36
N GLU A 29 4.10 -14.64 4.10
CA GLU A 29 4.48 -13.53 3.22
C GLU A 29 3.33 -12.50 3.07
N LEU A 30 2.10 -12.99 2.97
CA LEU A 30 0.89 -12.18 3.03
C LEU A 30 0.14 -12.50 4.33
N PRO A 31 0.39 -11.75 5.42
CA PRO A 31 -0.26 -12.01 6.70
C PRO A 31 -1.76 -11.71 6.68
N GLU A 32 -2.54 -12.58 7.28
CA GLU A 32 -3.97 -12.43 7.51
C GLU A 32 -4.25 -11.87 8.91
N LYS A 33 -5.54 -11.71 9.25
CA LYS A 33 -6.00 -11.06 10.49
C LYS A 33 -5.32 -11.60 11.75
N GLN A 34 -5.25 -12.91 11.88
CA GLN A 34 -4.76 -13.63 13.07
C GLN A 34 -3.25 -13.51 13.25
N ASP A 35 -2.51 -13.34 12.16
CA ASP A 35 -1.05 -13.26 12.18
C ASP A 35 -0.54 -11.99 12.86
N PHE A 36 -1.40 -10.99 13.05
CA PHE A 36 -1.07 -9.74 13.72
C PHE A 36 -1.34 -9.76 15.24
N ASP A 37 -2.05 -10.75 15.76
CA ASP A 37 -2.64 -10.66 17.11
C ASP A 37 -1.56 -10.60 18.21
N GLU A 38 -0.47 -11.37 18.08
CA GLU A 38 0.66 -11.33 19.03
C GLU A 38 1.40 -9.99 18.99
N ALA A 39 1.76 -9.51 17.79
CA ALA A 39 2.44 -8.24 17.59
C ALA A 39 1.61 -7.06 18.13
N LEU A 40 0.30 -7.06 17.85
CA LEU A 40 -0.61 -6.01 18.32
C LEU A 40 -0.84 -6.05 19.83
N SER A 41 -0.76 -7.21 20.46
CA SER A 41 -0.85 -7.34 21.92
C SER A 41 0.36 -6.69 22.60
N GLN A 42 1.57 -6.89 22.06
CA GLN A 42 2.76 -6.19 22.55
C GLN A 42 2.70 -4.67 22.34
N LEU A 43 2.15 -4.22 21.20
CA LEU A 43 2.00 -2.79 20.92
C LEU A 43 0.96 -2.08 21.81
N GLN A 44 0.11 -2.80 22.54
CA GLN A 44 -0.89 -2.18 23.44
C GLN A 44 -0.30 -1.68 24.75
N VAL A 45 0.84 -2.23 25.19
CA VAL A 45 1.43 -1.91 26.49
C VAL A 45 2.55 -0.87 26.40
N VAL A 46 2.80 -0.32 25.21
CA VAL A 46 3.86 0.66 24.94
C VAL A 46 3.26 2.02 24.58
N THR A 47 3.92 3.10 25.01
CA THR A 47 3.38 4.47 24.86
C THR A 47 3.57 5.04 23.45
N GLU A 48 4.64 4.65 22.77
CA GLU A 48 4.97 5.06 21.38
C GLU A 48 5.06 3.80 20.51
N PRO A 49 3.92 3.19 20.14
CA PRO A 49 3.90 1.91 19.44
C PRO A 49 4.41 2.05 18.01
N ARG A 50 5.47 1.31 17.68
CA ARG A 50 6.01 1.23 16.32
C ARG A 50 6.03 -0.21 15.81
N LEU A 51 5.37 -0.44 14.69
CA LEU A 51 5.39 -1.71 13.96
C LEU A 51 6.32 -1.57 12.75
N ILE A 52 7.35 -2.42 12.69
CA ILE A 52 8.27 -2.50 11.56
C ILE A 52 7.89 -3.73 10.72
N VAL A 53 7.42 -3.52 9.51
CA VAL A 53 7.10 -4.60 8.57
C VAL A 53 8.32 -4.87 7.70
N VAL A 54 8.88 -6.07 7.81
CA VAL A 54 9.93 -6.58 6.93
C VAL A 54 9.27 -7.52 5.91
N GLY A 55 9.10 -7.09 4.67
CA GLY A 55 8.28 -7.82 3.70
C GLY A 55 8.11 -7.15 2.34
N ASN A 56 7.17 -7.65 1.54
CA ASN A 56 6.76 -7.05 0.27
C ASN A 56 5.65 -5.98 0.46
N ASP A 57 5.25 -5.31 -0.63
CA ASP A 57 4.22 -4.27 -0.59
C ASP A 57 2.87 -4.81 -0.09
N GLY A 58 2.54 -6.06 -0.43
CA GLY A 58 1.30 -6.72 0.03
C GLY A 58 1.26 -6.92 1.55
N ALA A 59 2.38 -7.32 2.17
CA ALA A 59 2.51 -7.42 3.61
C ALA A 59 2.35 -6.06 4.30
N PHE A 60 2.95 -5.03 3.71
CA PHE A 60 2.85 -3.66 4.20
C PHE A 60 1.41 -3.12 4.10
N ALA A 61 0.74 -3.38 2.98
CA ALA A 61 -0.66 -3.08 2.78
C ALA A 61 -1.57 -3.82 3.77
N ALA A 62 -1.30 -5.10 4.04
CA ALA A 62 -2.03 -5.91 5.00
C ALA A 62 -1.92 -5.35 6.42
N ALA A 63 -0.71 -4.94 6.84
CA ALA A 63 -0.48 -4.31 8.14
C ALA A 63 -1.26 -2.99 8.28
N LEU A 64 -1.17 -2.09 7.29
CA LEU A 64 -1.92 -0.84 7.31
C LEU A 64 -3.44 -1.09 7.29
N THR A 65 -3.90 -2.07 6.51
CA THR A 65 -5.30 -2.50 6.47
C THR A 65 -5.77 -2.99 7.83
N ARG A 66 -4.96 -3.79 8.53
CA ARG A 66 -5.27 -4.30 9.87
C ARG A 66 -5.38 -3.16 10.89
N LEU A 67 -4.41 -2.25 10.91
CA LEU A 67 -4.41 -1.08 11.81
C LEU A 67 -5.61 -0.17 11.53
N MET A 68 -5.91 0.10 10.26
CA MET A 68 -7.08 0.88 9.86
C MET A 68 -8.39 0.25 10.37
N ARG A 69 -8.59 -1.05 10.15
CA ARG A 69 -9.82 -1.77 10.57
C ARG A 69 -9.99 -1.86 12.07
N LEU A 70 -8.91 -1.76 12.83
CA LEU A 70 -8.90 -1.73 14.29
C LEU A 70 -8.94 -0.31 14.88
N GLU A 71 -8.97 0.72 14.02
CA GLU A 71 -8.85 2.13 14.42
C GLU A 71 -7.55 2.45 15.19
N ARG A 72 -6.47 1.71 14.90
CA ARG A 72 -5.15 1.83 15.55
C ARG A 72 -4.15 2.59 14.68
N LEU A 73 -4.61 3.62 13.96
CA LEU A 73 -3.76 4.44 13.09
C LEU A 73 -2.80 5.38 13.85
N ASN A 74 -2.84 5.36 15.19
CA ASN A 74 -1.85 5.97 16.07
C ASN A 74 -0.56 5.13 16.21
N VAL A 75 -0.55 3.90 15.69
CA VAL A 75 0.66 3.08 15.61
C VAL A 75 1.54 3.59 14.48
N GLU A 76 2.80 3.87 14.79
CA GLU A 76 3.81 4.23 13.79
C GLU A 76 4.13 2.99 12.95
N LEU A 77 4.05 3.13 11.63
CA LEU A 77 4.31 2.03 10.71
C LEU A 77 5.58 2.31 9.91
N ALA A 78 6.53 1.38 9.95
CA ALA A 78 7.75 1.43 9.18
C ALA A 78 7.80 0.27 8.19
N TYR A 79 8.42 0.50 7.03
CA TYR A 79 8.57 -0.50 5.99
C TYR A 79 10.03 -0.79 5.69
N VAL A 80 10.37 -2.07 5.64
CA VAL A 80 11.70 -2.57 5.30
C VAL A 80 11.55 -3.64 4.24
N THR A 81 12.15 -3.39 3.09
CA THR A 81 12.23 -4.33 1.97
C THR A 81 13.62 -4.31 1.39
N GLU A 82 14.04 -5.42 0.81
CA GLU A 82 15.37 -5.56 0.22
C GLU A 82 15.51 -4.74 -1.07
N ASN A 83 14.47 -4.76 -1.91
CA ASN A 83 14.48 -4.20 -3.25
C ASN A 83 13.52 -3.01 -3.38
N ARG A 84 13.75 -2.16 -4.39
CA ARG A 84 12.80 -1.10 -4.70
C ARG A 84 11.47 -1.71 -5.14
N SER A 85 10.40 -1.12 -4.65
CA SER A 85 9.01 -1.49 -4.93
C SER A 85 8.16 -0.25 -5.17
N ASP A 86 6.90 -0.45 -5.56
CA ASP A 86 5.97 0.64 -5.81
C ASP A 86 5.71 1.45 -4.52
N ALA A 87 5.63 0.79 -3.36
CA ALA A 87 5.51 1.47 -2.07
C ALA A 87 6.74 2.31 -1.73
N THR A 88 7.95 1.79 -1.98
CA THR A 88 9.17 2.58 -1.75
C THR A 88 9.22 3.81 -2.66
N ASP A 89 8.72 3.70 -3.89
CA ASP A 89 8.70 4.80 -4.86
C ASP A 89 7.66 5.87 -4.52
N ALA A 90 6.48 5.45 -4.04
CA ALA A 90 5.40 6.33 -3.62
C ALA A 90 5.83 7.25 -2.47
N TYR A 91 6.53 6.70 -1.48
CA TYR A 91 6.91 7.43 -0.25
C TYR A 91 8.38 7.84 -0.16
N LYS A 92 9.18 7.52 -1.19
CA LYS A 92 10.64 7.77 -1.25
C LYS A 92 11.41 7.08 -0.12
N LEU A 93 11.04 5.83 0.16
CA LEU A 93 11.66 5.02 1.20
C LEU A 93 13.00 4.45 0.73
N ALA A 94 13.92 4.29 1.68
CA ALA A 94 15.13 3.52 1.44
C ALA A 94 14.83 2.02 1.39
N THR A 95 15.82 1.22 1.01
CA THR A 95 15.76 -0.26 1.03
C THR A 95 16.91 -0.86 1.86
N GLY A 96 16.80 -2.15 2.17
CA GLY A 96 17.81 -2.94 2.88
C GLY A 96 18.22 -2.35 4.24
N ALA A 97 19.52 -2.37 4.54
CA ALA A 97 20.06 -1.89 5.81
C ALA A 97 19.84 -0.39 6.06
N ARG A 98 19.61 0.42 5.01
CA ARG A 98 19.24 1.83 5.18
C ARG A 98 17.79 1.96 5.61
N ALA A 99 16.87 1.19 5.01
CA ALA A 99 15.48 1.11 5.44
C ALA A 99 15.37 0.68 6.91
N ALA A 100 16.12 -0.34 7.33
CA ALA A 100 16.14 -0.81 8.72
C ALA A 100 16.57 0.28 9.72
N ARG A 101 17.61 1.07 9.38
CA ARG A 101 18.03 2.20 10.22
C ARG A 101 16.97 3.29 10.28
N THR A 102 16.32 3.60 9.16
CA THR A 102 15.19 4.52 9.11
C THR A 102 13.99 3.98 9.90
N ALA A 103 13.67 2.70 9.84
CA ALA A 103 12.58 2.11 10.61
C ALA A 103 12.81 2.26 12.13
N LEU A 104 14.07 2.21 12.59
CA LEU A 104 14.42 2.39 13.99
C LEU A 104 14.47 3.84 14.45
N LYS A 105 15.05 4.73 13.63
CA LYS A 105 15.44 6.09 14.06
C LYS A 105 14.79 7.21 13.25
N GLY A 106 14.06 6.85 12.21
CA GLY A 106 13.38 7.77 11.31
C GLY A 106 12.28 8.54 12.01
N THR A 107 11.90 9.64 11.39
CA THR A 107 10.84 10.51 11.90
C THR A 107 9.49 10.07 11.37
N VAL A 108 8.46 10.32 12.18
CA VAL A 108 7.09 10.03 11.80
C VAL A 108 6.55 11.13 10.90
N HIS A 109 5.87 10.73 9.84
CA HIS A 109 5.13 11.61 8.95
C HIS A 109 3.68 11.19 8.90
N THR A 110 2.78 12.13 9.18
CA THR A 110 1.35 11.96 8.94
C THR A 110 1.07 12.04 7.45
N VAL A 111 0.53 10.97 6.87
CA VAL A 111 0.29 10.84 5.43
C VAL A 111 -1.16 10.43 5.12
N PRO A 112 -1.71 10.83 3.96
CA PRO A 112 -3.03 10.36 3.53
C PRO A 112 -3.10 8.83 3.50
N LEU A 113 -4.17 8.26 4.05
CA LEU A 113 -4.46 6.84 3.89
C LEU A 113 -5.34 6.67 2.64
N ILE A 114 -4.87 5.88 1.69
CA ILE A 114 -5.66 5.50 0.51
C ILE A 114 -6.18 4.09 0.71
N ARG A 115 -7.46 3.87 0.43
CA ARG A 115 -8.10 2.56 0.48
C ARG A 115 -9.08 2.39 -0.65
N ASP A 116 -9.49 1.16 -0.88
CA ASP A 116 -10.60 0.87 -1.77
C ASP A 116 -11.96 0.72 -1.05
N ASP A 117 -12.98 0.47 -1.86
CA ASP A 117 -14.35 0.15 -1.43
C ASP A 117 -14.44 -1.20 -0.69
N ALA A 118 -13.54 -2.16 -0.94
CA ALA A 118 -13.40 -3.38 -0.15
C ALA A 118 -12.72 -3.17 1.22
N GLY A 119 -12.23 -1.96 1.49
CA GLY A 119 -11.55 -1.61 2.73
C GLY A 119 -10.20 -2.26 2.89
N ILE A 120 -9.46 -2.31 1.80
CA ILE A 120 -8.05 -2.68 1.72
C ILE A 120 -7.26 -1.39 1.47
N ALA A 121 -6.23 -1.14 2.27
CA ALA A 121 -5.34 -0.01 2.10
C ALA A 121 -4.44 -0.21 0.86
N LEU A 122 -4.08 0.90 0.21
CA LEU A 122 -3.16 0.93 -0.92
C LEU A 122 -1.88 1.66 -0.52
N VAL A 123 -0.74 0.99 -0.60
CA VAL A 123 0.57 1.56 -0.18
C VAL A 123 1.53 1.82 -1.34
N GLY A 124 1.44 1.07 -2.44
CA GLY A 124 2.34 1.19 -3.58
C GLY A 124 1.62 1.47 -4.88
N ALA A 125 0.88 0.50 -5.39
CA ALA A 125 0.15 0.66 -6.64
C ALA A 125 -0.98 -0.36 -6.78
N ALA A 126 -2.06 0.09 -7.42
CA ALA A 126 -3.08 -0.78 -7.96
C ALA A 126 -3.02 -0.71 -9.49
N THR A 127 -3.03 -1.88 -10.13
CA THR A 127 -3.15 -2.01 -11.58
C THR A 127 -4.50 -2.60 -11.90
N VAL A 128 -5.15 -2.03 -12.91
CA VAL A 128 -6.42 -2.55 -13.42
C VAL A 128 -6.30 -2.79 -14.91
N THR A 129 -6.53 -4.03 -15.33
CA THR A 129 -6.46 -4.47 -16.72
C THR A 129 -7.78 -5.10 -17.15
N GLY A 130 -7.88 -5.50 -18.41
CA GLY A 130 -8.92 -6.42 -18.85
C GLY A 130 -8.86 -7.76 -18.11
N PRO A 131 -9.93 -8.57 -18.18
CA PRO A 131 -10.00 -9.91 -17.59
C PRO A 131 -8.99 -10.87 -18.23
N ALA A 132 -8.86 -12.09 -17.69
CA ALA A 132 -7.83 -13.04 -18.15
C ALA A 132 -7.92 -13.40 -19.64
N ASP A 133 -9.12 -13.39 -20.20
CA ASP A 133 -9.46 -13.71 -21.58
C ASP A 133 -9.45 -12.50 -22.52
N ALA A 134 -9.27 -11.28 -21.99
CA ALA A 134 -9.19 -10.05 -22.80
C ALA A 134 -8.11 -9.10 -22.25
N ALA A 135 -7.10 -8.81 -23.07
CA ALA A 135 -5.95 -8.00 -22.65
C ALA A 135 -6.29 -6.53 -22.35
N GLU A 136 -7.35 -5.99 -22.96
CA GLU A 136 -7.72 -4.58 -22.83
C GLU A 136 -8.82 -4.35 -21.80
N LEU A 137 -8.70 -3.26 -21.04
CA LEU A 137 -9.72 -2.77 -20.13
C LEU A 137 -10.77 -1.94 -20.90
N ILE A 138 -12.02 -2.37 -20.83
CA ILE A 138 -13.18 -1.65 -21.39
C ILE A 138 -13.95 -1.00 -20.25
N GLY A 139 -14.32 0.27 -20.38
CA GLY A 139 -15.16 0.94 -19.40
C GLY A 139 -14.95 2.44 -19.36
N GLU A 140 -15.14 3.02 -18.18
CA GLU A 140 -14.87 4.42 -17.90
C GLU A 140 -14.29 4.59 -16.50
N ALA A 141 -13.39 5.56 -16.35
CA ALA A 141 -12.87 5.93 -15.05
C ALA A 141 -12.76 7.43 -14.89
N TYR A 142 -13.00 7.92 -13.68
CA TYR A 142 -12.97 9.32 -13.30
C TYR A 142 -12.11 9.49 -12.05
N VAL A 143 -11.28 10.53 -12.05
CA VAL A 143 -10.52 11.00 -10.88
C VAL A 143 -11.18 12.29 -10.40
N ASP A 144 -11.86 12.22 -9.26
CA ASP A 144 -12.88 13.21 -8.87
C ASP A 144 -13.81 13.49 -10.07
N ASP A 145 -13.93 14.74 -10.53
CA ASP A 145 -14.79 15.11 -11.67
C ASP A 145 -14.08 14.98 -13.05
N ASN A 146 -12.81 14.60 -13.07
CA ASN A 146 -12.01 14.55 -14.28
C ASN A 146 -12.02 13.15 -14.90
N LYS A 147 -12.54 13.03 -16.12
CA LYS A 147 -12.52 11.78 -16.87
C LYS A 147 -11.08 11.34 -17.18
N LEU A 148 -10.69 10.18 -16.65
CA LEU A 148 -9.41 9.54 -16.96
C LEU A 148 -9.46 8.86 -18.32
N PHE A 149 -10.50 8.05 -18.56
CA PHE A 149 -10.77 7.44 -19.87
C PHE A 149 -12.25 7.05 -20.00
N SER A 150 -12.68 6.80 -21.24
CA SER A 150 -13.93 6.13 -21.60
C SER A 150 -13.69 5.33 -22.87
N GLY A 151 -14.21 4.10 -22.93
CA GLY A 151 -13.95 3.15 -24.02
C GLY A 151 -12.89 2.12 -23.64
N THR A 152 -11.97 1.83 -24.56
CA THR A 152 -10.99 0.74 -24.42
C THR A 152 -9.57 1.26 -24.25
N VAL A 153 -8.88 0.78 -23.22
CA VAL A 153 -7.48 1.11 -22.90
C VAL A 153 -6.70 -0.14 -22.49
N PRO A 154 -5.35 -0.16 -22.57
CA PRO A 154 -4.57 -1.32 -22.12
C PRO A 154 -4.75 -1.62 -20.61
N GLY A 155 -5.00 -0.59 -19.82
CA GLY A 155 -5.15 -0.67 -18.38
C GLY A 155 -5.03 0.71 -17.74
N ILE A 156 -5.21 0.76 -16.42
CA ILE A 156 -4.93 1.94 -15.61
C ILE A 156 -4.03 1.56 -14.44
N ARG A 157 -3.27 2.56 -13.98
CA ARG A 157 -2.44 2.48 -12.78
C ARG A 157 -2.84 3.57 -11.81
N ILE A 158 -3.05 3.16 -10.57
CA ILE A 158 -3.45 4.00 -9.43
C ILE A 158 -2.32 3.92 -8.41
N VAL A 159 -1.85 5.05 -7.90
CA VAL A 159 -0.80 5.10 -6.88
C VAL A 159 -1.21 6.06 -5.76
N PRO A 160 -0.91 5.75 -4.49
CA PRO A 160 -1.08 6.70 -3.42
C PRO A 160 -0.03 7.82 -3.52
N SER A 161 -0.36 8.97 -2.95
CA SER A 161 0.53 10.12 -2.83
C SER A 161 0.63 10.53 -1.36
N PRO A 162 1.84 10.77 -0.82
CA PRO A 162 2.01 11.35 0.52
C PRO A 162 1.51 12.80 0.60
N LYS A 163 1.23 13.44 -0.54
CA LYS A 163 0.67 14.79 -0.62
C LYS A 163 -0.80 14.72 -1.00
N LEU A 164 -1.57 15.70 -0.50
CA LEU A 164 -2.93 15.94 -0.97
C LEU A 164 -2.91 16.24 -2.49
N PRO A 165 -3.91 15.76 -3.25
CA PRO A 165 -5.19 15.20 -2.78
C PRO A 165 -5.16 13.71 -2.38
N GLY A 166 -4.02 13.02 -2.55
CA GLY A 166 -3.76 11.69 -2.01
C GLY A 166 -3.71 10.56 -3.04
N ILE A 167 -4.32 10.72 -4.21
CA ILE A 167 -4.30 9.71 -5.27
C ILE A 167 -3.72 10.30 -6.55
N LYS A 168 -2.95 9.49 -7.28
CA LYS A 168 -2.63 9.73 -8.69
C LYS A 168 -3.07 8.53 -9.52
N ALA A 169 -3.66 8.78 -10.68
CA ALA A 169 -4.01 7.73 -11.63
C ALA A 169 -3.62 8.11 -13.05
N SER A 170 -3.30 7.10 -13.86
CA SER A 170 -2.98 7.26 -15.28
C SER A 170 -3.45 6.05 -16.07
N VAL A 171 -3.79 6.26 -17.34
CA VAL A 171 -3.91 5.17 -18.32
C VAL A 171 -2.53 4.59 -18.59
N ASP A 172 -2.45 3.28 -18.78
CA ASP A 172 -1.22 2.61 -19.18
C ASP A 172 -0.77 3.06 -20.58
N ARG A 173 0.55 3.16 -20.75
CA ARG A 173 1.14 3.66 -21.99
C ARG A 173 0.87 2.66 -23.12
N LYS A 174 0.34 3.14 -24.24
CA LYS A 174 0.31 2.35 -25.49
C LYS A 174 1.71 2.17 -26.09
N SER A 175 2.65 3.09 -25.83
CA SER A 175 4.03 3.04 -26.33
C SER A 175 5.03 3.58 -25.30
N ARG A 176 6.26 3.01 -25.27
CA ARG A 176 7.34 3.41 -24.34
C ARG A 176 7.74 4.89 -24.49
N TRP A 177 7.54 5.47 -25.67
CA TRP A 177 7.85 6.87 -26.00
C TRP A 177 6.78 7.87 -25.54
N SER A 178 5.56 7.40 -25.24
CA SER A 178 4.50 8.26 -24.70
C SER A 178 4.65 8.43 -23.19
N GLY A 179 4.57 9.67 -22.70
CA GLY A 179 4.52 9.94 -21.26
C GLY A 179 3.22 9.42 -20.62
N ARG A 180 3.23 9.15 -19.31
CA ARG A 180 1.98 8.94 -18.55
C ARG A 180 1.41 10.31 -18.21
N ARG A 181 0.18 10.59 -18.66
CA ARG A 181 -0.58 11.72 -18.13
C ARG A 181 -1.23 11.28 -16.82
N TRP A 182 -0.75 11.85 -15.72
CA TRP A 182 -1.31 11.60 -14.40
C TRP A 182 -2.43 12.61 -14.11
N LEU A 183 -3.55 12.11 -13.62
CA LEU A 183 -4.55 12.91 -12.91
C LEU A 183 -4.33 12.71 -11.42
N GLU A 184 -4.54 13.76 -10.64
CA GLU A 184 -4.48 13.73 -9.18
C GLU A 184 -5.86 14.05 -8.63
N GLY A 185 -6.28 13.35 -7.57
CA GLY A 185 -7.59 13.55 -6.97
C GLY A 185 -7.73 12.90 -5.60
N ARG A 186 -8.90 13.05 -5.00
CA ARG A 186 -9.23 12.42 -3.70
C ARG A 186 -9.75 11.01 -3.90
N ALA A 187 -10.41 10.75 -5.02
CA ALA A 187 -10.92 9.44 -5.38
C ALA A 187 -10.71 9.14 -6.87
N ILE A 188 -10.64 7.86 -7.19
CA ILE A 188 -10.83 7.34 -8.54
C ILE A 188 -11.92 6.28 -8.53
N GLN A 189 -12.84 6.37 -9.48
CA GLN A 189 -13.93 5.44 -9.66
C GLN A 189 -13.82 4.80 -11.05
N LEU A 190 -13.93 3.48 -11.10
CA LEU A 190 -13.96 2.69 -12.33
C LEU A 190 -15.34 2.02 -12.46
N GLY A 191 -15.92 2.09 -13.66
CA GLY A 191 -16.99 1.23 -14.13
C GLY A 191 -16.53 0.42 -15.34
N SER A 192 -16.70 -0.90 -15.30
CA SER A 192 -16.30 -1.83 -16.37
C SER A 192 -17.26 -3.03 -16.44
N PRO A 193 -17.45 -3.68 -17.60
CA PRO A 193 -18.10 -4.98 -17.67
C PRO A 193 -17.36 -6.08 -16.88
N ALA A 194 -16.03 -6.05 -16.92
CA ALA A 194 -15.12 -6.93 -16.20
C ALA A 194 -13.72 -6.30 -16.16
N ALA A 195 -13.11 -6.24 -14.96
CA ALA A 195 -11.79 -5.68 -14.77
C ALA A 195 -11.00 -6.51 -13.75
N ARG A 196 -9.79 -6.90 -14.12
CA ARG A 196 -8.85 -7.57 -13.21
C ARG A 196 -8.11 -6.51 -12.42
N LEU A 197 -8.13 -6.62 -11.09
CA LEU A 197 -7.48 -5.69 -10.18
C LEU A 197 -6.37 -6.41 -9.40
N VAL A 198 -5.18 -5.81 -9.35
CA VAL A 198 -4.08 -6.23 -8.47
C VAL A 198 -3.70 -5.03 -7.61
N ARG A 199 -3.60 -5.22 -6.30
CA ARG A 199 -3.24 -4.19 -5.31
C ARG A 199 -1.95 -4.60 -4.62
N ASP A 200 -0.90 -3.80 -4.73
CA ASP A 200 0.35 -4.04 -4.00
C ASP A 200 0.90 -5.47 -4.22
N GLY A 201 0.74 -5.99 -5.45
CA GLY A 201 1.10 -7.36 -5.84
C GLY A 201 0.05 -8.44 -5.56
N VAL A 202 -1.02 -8.13 -4.82
CA VAL A 202 -2.08 -9.08 -4.44
C VAL A 202 -3.27 -8.98 -5.41
N ALA A 203 -3.53 -10.07 -6.14
CA ALA A 203 -4.64 -10.14 -7.08
C ALA A 203 -6.00 -10.16 -6.34
N ASN A 204 -6.98 -9.42 -6.87
CA ASN A 204 -8.36 -9.57 -6.44
C ASN A 204 -8.86 -10.97 -6.83
N PRO A 205 -9.61 -11.68 -5.96
CA PRO A 205 -10.04 -13.06 -6.24
C PRO A 205 -10.94 -13.21 -7.47
N ARG A 206 -11.61 -12.14 -7.89
CA ARG A 206 -12.57 -12.12 -9.01
C ARG A 206 -12.43 -10.84 -9.81
N ASP A 207 -12.83 -10.88 -11.06
CA ASP A 207 -12.96 -9.65 -11.85
C ASP A 207 -14.10 -8.79 -11.30
N LEU A 208 -13.92 -7.48 -11.36
CA LEU A 208 -14.80 -6.49 -10.78
C LEU A 208 -15.52 -5.70 -11.88
N LYS A 209 -16.80 -5.37 -11.63
CA LYS A 209 -17.54 -4.43 -12.47
C LYS A 209 -17.33 -2.97 -12.06
N ARG A 210 -16.98 -2.77 -10.79
CA ARG A 210 -16.75 -1.47 -10.17
C ARG A 210 -15.62 -1.59 -9.18
N SER A 211 -14.81 -0.55 -9.10
CA SER A 211 -13.84 -0.40 -8.03
C SER A 211 -13.63 1.08 -7.79
N THR A 212 -13.58 1.47 -6.53
CA THR A 212 -13.27 2.84 -6.11
C THR A 212 -12.08 2.84 -5.19
N PHE A 213 -11.09 3.68 -5.46
CA PHE A 213 -10.04 4.03 -4.50
C PHE A 213 -10.25 5.45 -4.03
N TYR A 214 -10.11 5.71 -2.74
CA TYR A 214 -10.32 7.03 -2.16
C TYR A 214 -9.41 7.28 -0.96
N ARG A 215 -9.16 8.56 -0.72
CA ARG A 215 -8.52 9.05 0.49
C ARG A 215 -9.49 8.87 1.66
N HIS A 216 -9.11 8.05 2.62
CA HIS A 216 -9.81 7.87 3.89
C HIS A 216 -9.84 9.18 4.70
N ASP A 217 -10.82 9.31 5.59
CA ASP A 217 -10.97 10.46 6.47
C ASP A 217 -9.82 10.58 7.48
N LYS A 218 -9.32 9.44 7.96
CA LYS A 218 -8.13 9.37 8.82
C LYS A 218 -6.84 9.24 8.01
N THR A 219 -5.78 9.81 8.55
CA THR A 219 -4.38 9.64 8.09
C THR A 219 -3.69 8.51 8.85
N TRP A 220 -2.50 8.11 8.41
CA TRP A 220 -1.65 7.15 9.13
C TRP A 220 -0.26 7.71 9.38
N LEU A 221 0.47 7.09 10.31
CA LEU A 221 1.80 7.50 10.75
C LEU A 221 2.86 6.64 10.06
N LEU A 222 3.55 7.20 9.07
CA LEU A 222 4.61 6.53 8.32
C LEU A 222 5.99 6.97 8.82
N VAL A 223 6.86 6.02 9.13
CA VAL A 223 8.28 6.27 9.45
C VAL A 223 9.10 6.30 8.17
N ARG A 224 9.84 7.40 7.91
CA ARG A 224 10.74 7.53 6.74
C ARG A 224 11.88 8.51 6.95
#